data_AF-F2SX13-F1
#
_entry.id   AF-F2SX13-F1
#
_cell.length_a   1.000
_cell.length_b   1.000
_cell.length_c   1.000
_cell.angle_alpha   90.00
_cell.angle_beta   90.00
_cell.angle_gamma   90.00
#
_symmetry.space_group_name_H-M   'P 1'
#
loop_
_entity.id
_entity.type
_entity.pdbx_description
1 polymer ?
#
loop_
_entity_poly.entity_id
_entity_poly.type
_entity_poly.pdbx_seq_one_letter_code
_entity_poly.pdbx_strand_id
1 'polypeptide(L)'
;MWTPVELPYFRDTYGLPAPLPTTDEIMASMTLLKDRLGQKMLRVGQHFVVKYGQDTSEVEGHNLLFVEHNLHNIVCAPRLYAMYRDADDRLFLIMKFLEGEYLDGLWKALSDDEKSHIMSRLKDMFAGCTLYLRLVSTAALTKAPANSVAFIPTTKKYSYKSDFYERHLSRVLSGHRPFSHSENYRKNIMIHKTNKHTPEKCDYIVALVDWEYAGWYPSYWDYAISFTHFHWDDDWPERFESFLEPWPAEAALVRMFYQEIFF
;
A
#
# COMPACT_ATOMS: atom_id res chain seq x y z
N MET A 1 4.50 -21.74 -2.98
CA MET A 1 3.26 -21.31 -3.66
C MET A 1 2.45 -20.56 -2.62
N TRP A 2 2.18 -19.27 -2.83
CA TRP A 2 1.39 -18.45 -1.91
C TRP A 2 -0.06 -18.95 -1.85
N THR A 3 -0.64 -19.01 -0.65
CA THR A 3 -2.04 -19.38 -0.45
C THR A 3 -2.67 -18.37 0.52
N PRO A 4 -3.83 -17.77 0.18
CA PRO A 4 -4.58 -16.92 1.10
C PRO A 4 -4.89 -17.63 2.42
N VAL A 5 -5.04 -16.85 3.50
CA VAL A 5 -5.40 -17.39 4.81
C VAL A 5 -6.91 -17.41 4.96
N GLU A 6 -7.43 -18.37 5.72
CA GLU A 6 -8.84 -18.36 6.11
C GLU A 6 -9.04 -17.51 7.37
N LEU A 7 -10.22 -16.90 7.50
CA LEU A 7 -10.60 -16.21 8.71
C LEU A 7 -11.21 -17.18 9.74
N PRO A 8 -10.92 -17.01 11.04
CA PRO A 8 -10.04 -15.99 11.59
C PRO A 8 -8.56 -16.37 11.48
N TYR A 9 -7.72 -15.40 11.13
CA TYR A 9 -6.27 -15.53 11.17
C TYR A 9 -5.73 -14.91 12.45
N PHE A 10 -4.95 -15.69 13.20
CA PHE A 10 -4.18 -15.22 14.35
C PHE A 10 -2.73 -15.69 14.21
N ARG A 11 -1.79 -14.78 14.45
CA ARG A 11 -0.37 -15.13 14.54
C ARG A 11 -0.12 -15.92 15.82
N ASP A 12 0.83 -16.86 15.73
CA ASP A 12 1.36 -17.57 16.89
C ASP A 12 1.80 -16.58 17.99
N THR A 13 1.49 -16.92 19.24
CA THR A 13 1.78 -16.12 20.43
C THR A 13 3.27 -15.81 20.59
N TYR A 14 4.17 -16.69 20.15
CA TYR A 14 5.62 -16.44 20.15
C TYR A 14 6.03 -15.31 19.21
N GLY A 15 5.19 -14.98 18.22
CA GLY A 15 5.44 -13.92 17.24
C GLY A 15 4.81 -12.56 17.58
N LEU A 16 4.17 -12.44 18.75
CA LEU A 16 3.48 -11.22 19.17
C LEU A 16 4.36 -10.34 20.08
N PRO A 17 4.33 -9.01 19.93
CA PRO A 17 5.06 -8.10 20.80
C PRO A 17 4.40 -7.93 22.19
N ALA A 18 3.10 -8.24 22.30
CA ALA A 18 2.27 -8.21 23.50
C ALA A 18 1.00 -9.04 23.24
N PRO A 19 0.17 -9.35 24.26
CA PRO A 19 -1.15 -9.94 24.03
C PRO A 19 -1.97 -9.10 23.05
N LEU A 20 -2.70 -9.77 22.13
CA LEU A 20 -3.58 -9.07 21.19
C LEU A 20 -4.68 -8.32 21.95
N PRO A 21 -5.01 -7.08 21.56
CA PRO A 21 -6.09 -6.35 22.19
C PRO A 21 -7.43 -7.01 21.88
N THR A 22 -8.29 -7.06 22.90
CA THR A 22 -9.69 -7.48 22.80
C THR A 22 -10.51 -6.46 22.04
N THR A 23 -11.67 -6.86 21.49
CA THR A 23 -12.59 -5.93 20.82
C THR A 23 -13.00 -4.77 21.74
N ASP A 24 -13.24 -5.04 23.03
CA ASP A 24 -13.58 -4.00 23.99
C ASP A 24 -12.45 -2.97 24.18
N GLU A 25 -11.19 -3.43 24.29
CA GLU A 25 -10.03 -2.54 24.38
C GLU A 25 -9.83 -1.71 23.10
N ILE A 26 -10.10 -2.29 21.93
CA ILE A 26 -10.05 -1.60 20.64
C ILE A 26 -11.11 -0.50 20.62
N MET A 27 -12.36 -0.83 20.97
CA MET A 27 -13.49 0.10 20.95
C MET A 27 -13.35 1.21 22.01
N ALA A 28 -12.64 0.94 23.11
CA ALA A 28 -12.32 1.91 24.15
C ALA A 28 -11.12 2.81 23.80
N SER A 29 -10.33 2.50 22.77
CA SER A 29 -9.16 3.32 22.43
C SER A 29 -9.55 4.70 21.93
N MET A 30 -8.94 5.73 22.53
CA MET A 30 -9.13 7.14 22.16
C MET A 30 -8.11 7.65 21.13
N THR A 31 -7.12 6.85 20.75
CA THR A 31 -6.04 7.29 19.85
C THR A 31 -6.41 7.02 18.40
N LEU A 32 -7.26 7.87 17.84
CA LEU A 32 -7.71 7.80 16.45
C LEU A 32 -6.62 8.29 15.49
N LEU A 33 -6.23 7.45 14.53
CA LEU A 33 -5.22 7.76 13.52
C LEU A 33 -5.85 8.17 12.18
N LYS A 34 -6.90 7.47 11.75
CA LYS A 34 -7.69 7.80 10.55
C LYS A 34 -9.16 7.47 10.80
N ASP A 35 -10.06 8.33 10.33
CA ASP A 35 -11.51 8.12 10.32
C ASP A 35 -12.02 8.32 8.89
N ARG A 36 -12.34 7.22 8.22
CA ARG A 36 -12.94 7.21 6.89
C ARG A 36 -14.37 6.69 7.03
N LEU A 37 -15.25 7.07 6.10
CA LEU A 37 -16.60 6.51 6.08
C LEU A 37 -16.51 4.97 6.04
N GLY A 38 -17.11 4.30 7.04
CA GLY A 38 -17.13 2.84 7.12
C GLY A 38 -15.83 2.15 7.57
N GLN A 39 -14.75 2.89 7.88
CA GLN A 39 -13.47 2.33 8.34
C GLN A 39 -12.75 3.27 9.32
N LYS A 40 -12.30 2.71 10.45
CA LYS A 40 -11.51 3.40 11.46
C LYS A 40 -10.14 2.77 11.62
N MET A 41 -9.15 3.61 11.91
CA MET A 41 -7.80 3.17 12.25
C MET A 41 -7.40 3.76 13.60
N LEU A 42 -7.13 2.90 14.57
CA LEU A 42 -6.81 3.27 15.95
C LEU A 42 -5.42 2.77 16.31
N ARG A 43 -4.71 3.51 17.16
CA ARG A 43 -3.58 2.96 17.92
C ARG A 43 -4.12 2.31 19.19
N VAL A 44 -3.67 1.10 19.51
CA VAL A 44 -4.07 0.39 20.73
C VAL A 44 -2.82 -0.02 21.50
N GLY A 45 -2.67 0.54 22.70
CA GLY A 45 -1.45 0.39 23.50
C GLY A 45 -0.20 0.91 22.78
N GLN A 46 0.94 0.25 23.03
CA GLN A 46 2.23 0.66 22.48
C GLN A 46 2.56 0.01 21.14
N HIS A 47 2.01 -1.17 20.86
CA HIS A 47 2.51 -2.04 19.78
C HIS A 47 1.56 -2.21 18.60
N PHE A 48 0.30 -1.79 18.71
CA PHE A 48 -0.73 -2.16 17.74
C PHE A 48 -1.36 -0.95 17.07
N VAL A 49 -1.60 -1.10 15.77
CA VAL A 49 -2.59 -0.35 15.01
C VAL A 49 -3.70 -1.33 14.64
N VAL A 50 -4.94 -0.88 14.77
CA VAL A 50 -6.11 -1.66 14.40
C VAL A 50 -6.89 -0.90 13.34
N LYS A 51 -7.08 -1.52 12.18
CA LYS A 51 -8.00 -1.06 11.13
C LYS A 51 -9.27 -1.90 11.23
N TYR A 52 -10.44 -1.27 11.33
CA TYR A 52 -11.71 -2.00 11.39
C TYR A 52 -12.87 -1.24 10.78
N GLY A 53 -13.90 -1.96 10.35
CA GLY A 53 -15.15 -1.39 9.88
C GLY A 53 -15.84 -2.25 8.81
N GLN A 54 -17.01 -1.79 8.35
CA GLN A 54 -17.82 -2.51 7.35
C GLN A 54 -17.21 -2.44 5.95
N ASP A 55 -16.50 -1.36 5.64
CA ASP A 55 -15.84 -1.17 4.33
C ASP A 55 -14.38 -1.64 4.33
N THR A 56 -13.96 -2.40 5.35
CA THR A 56 -12.59 -2.93 5.44
C THR A 56 -12.48 -4.22 4.65
N SER A 57 -11.44 -4.34 3.81
CA SER A 57 -11.19 -5.50 2.96
C SER A 57 -10.13 -6.43 3.53
N GLU A 58 -10.32 -7.73 3.35
CA GLU A 58 -9.33 -8.76 3.69
C GLU A 58 -8.07 -8.69 2.81
N VAL A 59 -8.15 -7.96 1.69
CA VAL A 59 -7.06 -7.84 0.72
C VAL A 59 -5.81 -7.25 1.36
N GLU A 60 -5.95 -6.25 2.23
CA GLU A 60 -4.79 -5.66 2.92
C GLU A 60 -4.05 -6.71 3.77
N GLY A 61 -4.78 -7.51 4.55
CA GLY A 61 -4.16 -8.55 5.38
C GLY A 61 -3.43 -9.60 4.54
N HIS A 62 -4.04 -10.04 3.43
CA HIS A 62 -3.39 -10.95 2.50
C HIS A 62 -2.15 -10.35 1.83
N ASN A 63 -2.18 -9.07 1.47
CA ASN A 63 -1.04 -8.35 0.92
C ASN A 63 0.10 -8.23 1.93
N LEU A 64 -0.20 -7.87 3.19
CA LEU A 64 0.81 -7.79 4.25
C LEU A 64 1.50 -9.14 4.50
N LEU A 65 0.74 -10.23 4.53
CA LEU A 65 1.31 -11.56 4.70
C LEU A 65 2.14 -12.00 3.48
N PHE A 66 1.70 -11.63 2.26
CA PHE A 66 2.47 -11.88 1.04
C PHE A 66 3.81 -11.13 1.06
N VAL A 67 3.79 -9.84 1.40
CA VAL A 67 4.99 -8.99 1.51
C VAL A 67 5.93 -9.54 2.59
N GLU A 68 5.41 -9.93 3.74
CA GLU A 68 6.23 -10.53 4.80
C GLU A 68 6.87 -11.85 4.34
N HIS A 69 6.12 -12.73 3.68
CA HIS A 69 6.66 -14.02 3.25
C HIS A 69 7.73 -13.88 2.16
N ASN A 70 7.52 -12.96 1.21
CA ASN A 70 8.29 -12.94 -0.04
C ASN A 70 9.28 -11.77 -0.15
N LEU A 71 9.01 -10.66 0.53
CA LEU A 71 9.69 -9.38 0.32
C LEU A 71 10.27 -8.80 1.62
N HIS A 72 10.20 -9.48 2.78
CA HIS A 72 10.64 -8.93 4.07
C HIS A 72 12.11 -8.46 4.12
N ASN A 73 12.99 -9.00 3.28
CA ASN A 73 14.39 -8.59 3.20
C ASN A 73 14.60 -7.27 2.45
N ILE A 74 13.60 -6.80 1.72
CA ILE A 74 13.69 -5.64 0.82
C ILE A 74 12.65 -4.58 1.22
N VAL A 75 11.41 -5.01 1.49
CA VAL A 75 10.27 -4.16 1.78
C VAL A 75 9.92 -4.21 3.27
N CYS A 76 10.00 -3.04 3.92
CA CYS A 76 9.46 -2.85 5.25
C CYS A 76 7.97 -2.48 5.18
N ALA A 77 7.12 -3.32 5.79
CA ALA A 77 5.67 -3.13 5.88
C ALA A 77 5.17 -3.50 7.29
N PRO A 78 3.97 -3.03 7.72
CA PRO A 78 3.36 -3.46 8.96
C PRO A 78 3.17 -4.97 9.00
N ARG A 79 3.51 -5.58 10.13
CA ARG A 79 3.30 -7.01 10.35
C ARG A 79 1.86 -7.26 10.76
N LEU A 80 1.14 -8.15 10.07
CA LEU A 80 -0.24 -8.52 10.43
C LEU A 80 -0.26 -9.53 11.58
N TYR A 81 -0.86 -9.18 12.71
CA TYR A 81 -0.95 -10.04 13.88
C TYR A 81 -2.28 -10.79 13.99
N ALA A 82 -3.39 -10.16 13.58
CA ALA A 82 -4.69 -10.82 13.49
C ALA A 82 -5.53 -10.24 12.37
N MET A 83 -6.41 -11.07 11.80
CA MET A 83 -7.46 -10.66 10.88
C MET A 83 -8.71 -11.52 11.17
N TYR A 84 -9.82 -10.90 11.56
CA TYR A 84 -11.04 -11.62 11.94
C TYR A 84 -12.28 -10.73 11.80
N ARG A 85 -13.46 -11.36 11.78
CA ARG A 85 -14.76 -10.68 11.79
C ARG A 85 -15.39 -10.83 13.17
N ASP A 86 -16.05 -9.78 13.65
CA ASP A 86 -16.85 -9.83 14.87
C ASP A 86 -18.30 -10.29 14.59
N ALA A 87 -19.14 -10.25 15.63
CA ALA A 87 -20.55 -10.64 15.51
C ALA A 87 -21.39 -9.71 14.61
N ASP A 88 -20.93 -8.47 14.38
CA ASP A 88 -21.58 -7.48 13.51
C ASP A 88 -21.03 -7.51 12.07
N ASP A 89 -20.24 -8.54 11.73
CA ASP A 89 -19.52 -8.68 10.46
C ASP A 89 -18.54 -7.53 10.15
N ARG A 90 -18.06 -6.83 11.18
CA ARG A 90 -16.97 -5.85 11.01
C ARG A 90 -15.66 -6.62 10.91
N LEU A 91 -14.90 -6.35 9.85
CA LEU A 91 -13.56 -6.89 9.72
C LEU A 91 -12.59 -6.09 10.58
N PHE A 92 -11.73 -6.78 11.33
CA PHE A 92 -10.64 -6.23 12.13
C PHE A 92 -9.31 -6.72 11.58
N LEU A 93 -8.37 -5.81 11.36
CA LEU A 93 -6.96 -6.10 11.10
C LEU A 93 -6.14 -5.51 12.25
N ILE A 94 -5.49 -6.37 13.03
CA ILE A 94 -4.53 -5.96 14.06
C ILE A 94 -3.13 -6.11 13.47
N MET A 95 -2.39 -5.01 13.42
CA MET A 95 -1.08 -4.95 12.80
C MET A 95 -0.07 -4.19 13.66
N LYS A 96 1.21 -4.33 13.36
CA LYS A 96 2.29 -3.62 14.03
C LYS A 96 2.13 -2.11 13.89
N PHE A 97 2.15 -1.42 15.03
CA PHE A 97 2.43 0.01 15.07
C PHE A 97 3.88 0.25 14.68
N LEU A 98 4.08 1.03 13.62
CA LEU A 98 5.39 1.51 13.23
C LEU A 98 5.56 2.90 13.84
N GLU A 99 6.66 3.09 14.56
CA GLU A 99 7.04 4.40 15.08
C GLU A 99 7.56 5.26 13.96
N GLY A 100 7.22 6.55 13.93
CA GLY A 100 7.72 7.48 12.94
C GLY A 100 6.67 8.51 12.54
N GLU A 101 7.01 9.28 11.51
CA GLU A 101 6.13 10.30 10.93
C GLU A 101 5.92 9.99 9.45
N TYR A 102 4.76 10.38 8.92
CA TYR A 102 4.50 10.25 7.48
C TYR A 102 5.40 11.19 6.68
N LEU A 103 5.90 10.71 5.54
CA LEU A 103 6.78 11.48 4.66
C LEU A 103 6.14 12.80 4.22
N ASP A 104 4.81 12.82 4.09
CA ASP A 104 4.05 14.02 3.71
C ASP A 104 4.25 15.18 4.69
N GLY A 105 4.23 14.89 6.00
CA GLY A 105 4.45 15.88 7.05
C GLY A 105 5.90 16.32 7.17
N LEU A 106 6.85 15.47 6.74
CA LEU A 106 8.29 15.75 6.82
C LEU A 106 8.83 16.44 5.57
N TRP A 107 8.17 16.32 4.41
CA TRP A 107 8.76 16.61 3.10
C TRP A 107 9.42 17.99 3.00
N LYS A 108 8.76 19.03 3.51
CA LYS A 108 9.24 20.42 3.47
C LYS A 108 10.45 20.68 4.38
N ALA A 109 10.64 19.87 5.40
CA ALA A 109 11.72 20.03 6.38
C ALA A 109 12.96 19.19 6.05
N LEU A 110 12.85 18.22 5.13
CA LEU A 110 13.96 17.37 4.71
C LEU A 110 14.93 18.13 3.81
N SER A 111 16.22 17.94 4.03
CA SER A 111 17.26 18.39 3.10
C SER A 111 17.26 17.58 1.80
N ASP A 112 17.90 18.09 0.76
CA ASP A 112 18.02 17.36 -0.51
C ASP A 112 18.77 16.03 -0.36
N ASP A 113 19.76 15.95 0.54
CA ASP A 113 20.49 14.71 0.83
C ASP A 113 19.58 13.68 1.54
N GLU A 114 18.75 14.14 2.49
CA GLU A 114 17.79 13.27 3.18
C GLU A 114 16.72 12.76 2.22
N LYS A 115 16.18 13.64 1.36
CA LYS A 115 15.25 13.24 0.29
C LYS A 115 15.91 12.20 -0.62
N SER A 116 17.13 12.44 -1.08
CA SER A 116 17.86 11.52 -1.97
C SER A 116 18.10 10.17 -1.32
N HIS A 117 18.44 10.15 -0.02
CA HIS A 117 18.58 8.91 0.73
C HIS A 117 17.26 8.13 0.82
N ILE A 118 16.14 8.81 1.13
CA ILE A 118 14.81 8.18 1.17
C ILE A 118 14.42 7.66 -0.21
N MET A 119 14.66 8.43 -1.29
CA MET A 119 14.34 7.99 -2.66
C MET A 119 15.13 6.75 -3.06
N SER A 120 16.41 6.66 -2.66
CA SER A 120 17.22 5.45 -2.88
C SER A 120 16.60 4.23 -2.21
N ARG A 121 16.10 4.37 -0.98
CA ARG A 121 15.45 3.26 -0.25
C ARG A 121 14.13 2.85 -0.92
N LEU A 122 13.32 3.81 -1.35
CA LEU A 122 12.08 3.53 -2.09
C LEU A 122 12.40 2.79 -3.40
N LYS A 123 13.44 3.20 -4.12
CA LYS A 123 13.86 2.56 -5.37
C LYS A 123 14.14 1.06 -5.18
N ASP A 124 14.86 0.70 -4.13
CA ASP A 124 15.16 -0.70 -3.79
C ASP A 124 13.87 -1.47 -3.47
N MET A 125 12.96 -0.87 -2.69
CA MET A 125 11.68 -1.46 -2.30
C MET A 125 10.79 -1.75 -3.52
N PHE A 126 10.61 -0.78 -4.42
CA PHE A 126 9.78 -0.92 -5.63
C PHE A 126 10.42 -1.85 -6.66
N ALA A 127 11.75 -1.86 -6.78
CA ALA A 127 12.46 -2.85 -7.58
C ALA A 127 12.21 -4.28 -7.05
N GLY A 128 12.21 -4.47 -5.73
CA GLY A 128 11.87 -5.74 -5.08
C GLY A 128 10.46 -6.23 -5.45
N CYS A 129 9.46 -5.35 -5.37
CA CYS A 129 8.08 -5.67 -5.77
C CYS A 129 7.97 -6.04 -7.26
N THR A 130 8.76 -5.39 -8.12
CA THR A 130 8.74 -5.62 -9.58
C THR A 130 9.44 -6.91 -9.99
N LEU A 131 10.53 -7.27 -9.33
CA LEU A 131 11.38 -8.41 -9.71
C LEU A 131 10.83 -9.77 -9.25
N TYR A 132 9.90 -9.80 -8.30
CA TYR A 132 9.36 -11.05 -7.76
C TYR A 132 8.80 -12.00 -8.85
N LEU A 133 8.15 -11.46 -9.91
CA LEU A 133 7.62 -12.30 -11.00
C LEU A 133 8.67 -12.89 -11.94
N ARG A 134 9.91 -12.40 -11.94
CA ARG A 134 10.96 -13.02 -12.75
C ARG A 134 11.46 -14.33 -12.15
N LEU A 135 11.20 -14.56 -10.86
CA LEU A 135 11.72 -15.70 -10.10
C LEU A 135 10.66 -16.76 -9.76
N VAL A 136 9.36 -16.45 -9.94
CA VAL A 136 8.26 -17.35 -9.57
C VAL A 136 7.43 -17.69 -10.80
N SER A 137 7.30 -18.99 -11.11
CA SER A 137 6.55 -19.48 -12.27
C SER A 137 5.13 -18.92 -12.33
N THR A 138 4.62 -18.70 -13.54
CA THR A 138 3.26 -18.22 -13.87
C THR A 138 2.11 -18.90 -13.11
N ALA A 139 2.31 -20.13 -12.61
CA ALA A 139 1.33 -20.85 -11.80
C ALA A 139 0.98 -20.18 -10.45
N ALA A 140 1.90 -19.38 -9.87
CA ALA A 140 1.67 -18.72 -8.57
C ALA A 140 0.71 -17.50 -8.65
N LEU A 141 0.53 -16.92 -9.83
CA LEU A 141 -0.32 -15.75 -10.05
C LEU A 141 -1.82 -16.04 -9.88
N THR A 142 -2.24 -17.31 -10.01
CA THR A 142 -3.65 -17.70 -9.89
C THR A 142 -4.19 -17.71 -8.45
N LYS A 143 -3.30 -17.62 -7.44
CA LYS A 143 -3.64 -17.70 -6.01
C LYS A 143 -3.22 -16.48 -5.20
N ALA A 144 -2.72 -15.43 -5.85
CA ALA A 144 -2.19 -14.25 -5.21
C ALA A 144 -3.31 -13.22 -4.91
N PRO A 145 -3.11 -12.30 -3.93
CA PRO A 145 -4.18 -11.43 -3.41
C PRO A 145 -4.92 -10.63 -4.51
N ALA A 146 -6.23 -10.49 -4.29
CA ALA A 146 -7.27 -10.43 -5.31
C ALA A 146 -7.51 -9.05 -5.96
N ASN A 147 -6.49 -8.19 -6.01
CA ASN A 147 -6.62 -6.97 -6.81
C ASN A 147 -6.03 -7.21 -8.20
N SER A 148 -6.93 -7.29 -9.16
CA SER A 148 -6.64 -7.15 -10.58
C SER A 148 -7.55 -6.06 -11.14
N VAL A 149 -7.12 -5.40 -12.21
CA VAL A 149 -7.81 -4.23 -12.80
C VAL A 149 -9.24 -4.54 -13.30
N ALA A 150 -9.70 -5.78 -13.16
CA ALA A 150 -11.09 -6.18 -13.39
C ALA A 150 -12.12 -5.51 -12.44
N PHE A 151 -11.69 -4.85 -11.36
CA PHE A 151 -12.55 -4.18 -10.38
C PHE A 151 -12.86 -2.70 -10.66
N ILE A 152 -12.62 -2.22 -11.89
CA ILE A 152 -13.12 -0.92 -12.31
C ILE A 152 -14.66 -0.99 -12.34
N PRO A 153 -15.39 -0.22 -11.50
CA PRO A 153 -16.83 -0.15 -11.60
C PRO A 153 -17.15 0.50 -12.94
N THR A 154 -17.68 -0.28 -13.89
CA THR A 154 -18.31 0.29 -15.07
C THR A 154 -19.56 1.01 -14.60
N THR A 155 -19.45 2.31 -14.35
CA THR A 155 -20.62 3.14 -14.16
C THR A 155 -21.45 2.99 -15.44
N LYS A 156 -22.63 2.38 -15.33
CA LYS A 156 -23.60 2.18 -16.43
C LYS A 156 -24.22 3.52 -16.90
N LYS A 157 -23.43 4.59 -16.98
CA LYS A 157 -23.76 5.72 -17.83
C LYS A 157 -23.34 5.33 -19.25
N TYR A 158 -24.32 4.83 -20.00
CA TYR A 158 -24.23 4.54 -21.44
C TYR A 158 -23.65 5.74 -22.21
N SER A 159 -22.33 5.82 -22.28
CA SER A 159 -21.61 6.87 -22.98
C SER A 159 -20.67 6.21 -23.99
N TYR A 160 -20.56 6.81 -25.18
CA TYR A 160 -19.61 6.39 -26.21
C TYR A 160 -18.15 6.30 -25.68
N LYS A 161 -17.86 6.99 -24.57
CA LYS A 161 -16.59 6.95 -23.86
C LYS A 161 -16.41 5.67 -23.04
N SER A 162 -17.47 5.14 -22.43
CA SER A 162 -17.46 3.81 -21.78
C SER A 162 -17.17 2.71 -22.79
N ASP A 163 -17.83 2.74 -23.96
CA ASP A 163 -17.59 1.79 -25.06
C ASP A 163 -16.15 1.90 -25.61
N PHE A 164 -15.58 3.10 -25.61
CA PHE A 164 -14.17 3.30 -25.94
C PHE A 164 -13.26 2.61 -24.92
N TYR A 165 -13.49 2.81 -23.62
CA TYR A 165 -12.71 2.14 -22.58
C TYR A 165 -12.85 0.62 -22.66
N GLU A 166 -14.05 0.08 -22.78
CA GLU A 166 -14.28 -1.37 -22.86
C GLU A 166 -13.49 -2.00 -24.02
N ARG A 167 -13.44 -1.35 -25.18
CA ARG A 167 -12.67 -1.82 -26.34
C ARG A 167 -11.15 -1.74 -26.20
N HIS A 168 -10.64 -0.86 -25.32
CA HIS A 168 -9.20 -0.55 -25.24
C HIS A 168 -8.54 -0.94 -23.92
N LEU A 169 -9.29 -1.07 -22.82
CA LEU A 169 -8.77 -1.36 -21.48
C LEU A 169 -7.95 -2.65 -21.46
N SER A 170 -8.39 -3.72 -22.12
CA SER A 170 -7.63 -4.97 -22.15
C SER A 170 -6.24 -4.83 -22.78
N ARG A 171 -6.10 -3.97 -23.79
CA ARG A 171 -4.82 -3.66 -24.44
C ARG A 171 -3.94 -2.77 -23.58
N VAL A 172 -4.55 -1.78 -22.93
CA VAL A 172 -3.86 -0.82 -22.06
C VAL A 172 -3.31 -1.54 -20.84
N LEU A 173 -4.15 -2.38 -20.22
CA LEU A 173 -3.84 -3.14 -19.01
C LEU A 173 -3.09 -4.45 -19.31
N SER A 174 -2.55 -4.60 -20.51
CA SER A 174 -1.73 -5.75 -20.90
C SER A 174 -0.25 -5.51 -20.59
N GLY A 175 0.50 -6.57 -20.31
CA GLY A 175 1.94 -6.49 -20.05
C GLY A 175 2.40 -7.36 -18.88
N HIS A 176 3.67 -7.19 -18.50
CA HIS A 176 4.21 -7.76 -17.26
C HIS A 176 3.40 -7.20 -16.10
N ARG A 177 2.93 -8.07 -15.20
CA ARG A 177 2.05 -7.69 -14.09
C ARG A 177 2.78 -7.68 -12.74
N PRO A 178 3.82 -6.86 -12.49
CA PRO A 178 4.51 -6.89 -11.19
C PRO A 178 3.57 -6.69 -10.00
N PHE A 179 4.04 -7.06 -8.82
CA PHE A 179 3.34 -6.69 -7.60
C PHE A 179 3.50 -5.18 -7.42
N SER A 180 2.40 -4.45 -7.37
CA SER A 180 2.37 -3.00 -7.24
C SER A 180 1.67 -2.65 -5.94
N HIS A 181 2.15 -1.59 -5.28
CA HIS A 181 1.53 -1.08 -4.06
C HIS A 181 0.27 -0.26 -4.36
N SER A 182 0.19 0.38 -5.54
CA SER A 182 -0.97 1.12 -6.08
C SER A 182 -1.39 2.38 -5.30
N GLU A 183 -0.84 2.62 -4.12
CA GLU A 183 -1.03 3.87 -3.36
C GLU A 183 0.29 4.48 -2.89
N ASN A 184 1.17 4.85 -3.82
CA ASN A 184 2.54 5.30 -3.53
C ASN A 184 2.60 6.78 -3.13
N TYR A 185 1.69 7.20 -2.26
CA TYR A 185 1.57 8.57 -1.80
C TYR A 185 2.49 8.82 -0.60
N ARG A 186 2.97 10.06 -0.42
CA ARG A 186 3.77 10.46 0.74
C ARG A 186 3.08 10.12 2.08
N LYS A 187 1.74 10.21 2.14
CA LYS A 187 0.92 9.83 3.31
C LYS A 187 0.91 8.33 3.64
N ASN A 188 1.44 7.49 2.75
CA ASN A 188 1.53 6.04 2.89
C ASN A 188 3.00 5.57 3.03
N ILE A 189 3.94 6.52 3.18
CA ILE A 189 5.34 6.26 3.45
C ILE A 189 5.64 6.76 4.87
N MET A 190 6.10 5.87 5.74
CA MET A 190 6.46 6.19 7.11
C MET A 190 7.96 6.22 7.28
N ILE A 191 8.44 7.26 7.95
CA ILE A 191 9.84 7.55 8.17
C ILE A 191 10.13 7.48 9.67
N HIS A 192 11.00 6.56 10.05
CA HIS A 192 11.55 6.48 11.39
C HIS A 192 13.02 6.89 11.35
N LYS A 193 13.34 7.98 12.05
CA LYS A 193 14.72 8.44 12.24
C LYS A 193 15.39 7.54 13.28
N THR A 194 16.40 6.78 12.89
CA THR A 194 17.19 6.02 13.87
C THR A 194 18.20 6.94 14.55
N ASN A 195 18.71 6.52 15.70
CA ASN A 195 19.75 7.29 16.39
C ASN A 195 20.97 7.49 15.47
N LYS A 196 21.46 8.73 15.46
CA LYS A 196 22.53 9.26 14.61
C LYS A 196 23.73 8.30 14.55
N HIS A 197 24.12 7.88 13.35
CA HIS A 197 25.45 7.27 13.17
C HIS A 197 26.55 8.35 13.23
N THR A 198 26.25 9.60 12.81
CA THR A 198 27.12 10.79 12.96
C THR A 198 26.27 12.08 13.05
N PRO A 199 26.83 13.24 13.46
CA PRO A 199 26.13 14.53 13.48
C PRO A 199 25.54 14.97 12.12
N GLU A 200 26.05 14.40 11.02
CA GLU A 200 25.75 14.78 9.64
C GLU A 200 24.91 13.72 8.89
N LYS A 201 24.64 12.54 9.48
CA LYS A 201 23.89 11.47 8.84
C LYS A 201 22.98 10.73 9.83
N CYS A 202 21.68 10.91 9.65
CA CYS A 202 20.65 10.07 10.25
C CYS A 202 20.37 8.90 9.30
N ASP A 203 20.33 7.68 9.84
CA ASP A 203 19.79 6.56 9.09
C ASP A 203 18.25 6.58 9.22
N TYR A 204 17.61 6.24 8.10
CA TYR A 204 16.15 6.28 7.97
C TYR A 204 15.62 4.87 7.73
N ILE A 205 14.71 4.44 8.59
CA ILE A 205 13.86 3.29 8.27
C ILE A 205 12.67 3.83 7.50
N VAL A 206 12.55 3.39 6.25
CA VAL A 206 11.44 3.72 5.35
C VAL A 206 10.52 2.51 5.29
N ALA A 207 9.23 2.71 5.58
CA ALA A 207 8.21 1.68 5.54
C ALA A 207 7.03 2.11 4.67
N LEU A 208 6.47 1.17 3.91
CA LEU A 208 5.24 1.35 3.13
C LEU A 208 4.06 0.84 3.95
N VAL A 209 2.98 1.62 4.01
CA VAL A 209 1.72 1.29 4.69
C VAL A 209 0.53 1.46 3.76
N ASP A 210 -0.65 1.00 4.19
CA ASP A 210 -1.90 1.05 3.39
C ASP A 210 -1.81 0.14 2.14
N TRP A 211 -1.63 -1.16 2.38
CA TRP A 211 -1.49 -2.18 1.32
C TRP A 211 -2.85 -2.64 0.77
N GLU A 212 -3.92 -1.87 0.97
CA GLU A 212 -5.30 -2.28 0.66
C GLU A 212 -5.58 -2.38 -0.85
N TYR A 213 -4.91 -1.57 -1.67
CA TYR A 213 -5.03 -1.60 -3.13
C TYR A 213 -3.88 -2.34 -3.85
N ALA A 214 -2.90 -2.83 -3.11
CA ALA A 214 -1.78 -3.56 -3.68
C ALA A 214 -2.26 -4.84 -4.41
N GLY A 215 -1.54 -5.25 -5.44
CA GLY A 215 -1.97 -6.33 -6.33
C GLY A 215 -1.09 -6.48 -7.56
N TRP A 216 -1.58 -7.21 -8.56
CA TRP A 216 -0.82 -7.51 -9.78
C TRP A 216 -1.30 -6.65 -10.94
N TYR A 217 -0.52 -5.62 -11.24
CA TYR A 217 -0.88 -4.56 -12.18
C TYR A 217 0.17 -4.42 -13.27
N PRO A 218 -0.16 -3.84 -14.44
CA PRO A 218 0.82 -3.55 -15.48
C PRO A 218 2.07 -2.82 -14.95
N SER A 219 3.22 -3.01 -15.60
CA SER A 219 4.50 -2.45 -15.13
C SER A 219 4.52 -0.95 -14.92
N TYR A 220 3.69 -0.21 -15.66
CA TYR A 220 3.59 1.24 -15.55
C TYR A 220 2.66 1.71 -14.42
N TRP A 221 1.91 0.81 -13.78
CA TRP A 221 0.73 1.16 -12.98
C TRP A 221 1.05 2.04 -11.78
N ASP A 222 2.09 1.70 -11.02
CA ASP A 222 2.51 2.48 -9.85
C ASP A 222 2.85 3.92 -10.20
N TYR A 223 3.44 4.17 -11.38
CA TYR A 223 3.67 5.53 -11.87
C TYR A 223 2.36 6.18 -12.34
N ALA A 224 1.61 5.50 -13.20
CA ALA A 224 0.43 6.05 -13.85
C ALA A 224 -0.69 6.40 -12.86
N ILE A 225 -0.93 5.58 -11.84
CA ILE A 225 -1.94 5.86 -10.81
C ILE A 225 -1.49 7.01 -9.89
N SER A 226 -0.21 7.05 -9.50
CA SER A 226 0.34 8.12 -8.67
C SER A 226 0.32 9.47 -9.39
N PHE A 227 0.56 9.50 -10.70
CA PHE A 227 0.46 10.70 -11.53
C PHE A 227 -0.93 11.37 -11.45
N THR A 228 -2.00 10.59 -11.25
CA THR A 228 -3.36 11.15 -11.09
C THR A 228 -3.54 11.97 -9.81
N HIS A 229 -2.64 11.81 -8.85
CA HIS A 229 -2.65 12.49 -7.54
C HIS A 229 -1.48 13.46 -7.35
N PHE A 230 -0.66 13.71 -8.37
CA PHE A 230 0.43 14.68 -8.25
C PHE A 230 -0.11 16.09 -8.04
N HIS A 231 0.31 16.67 -6.92
CA HIS A 231 0.27 18.10 -6.71
C HIS A 231 1.55 18.68 -7.31
N TRP A 232 1.41 19.73 -8.13
CA TRP A 232 2.52 20.39 -8.83
C TRP A 232 3.02 21.61 -8.05
N ASP A 233 3.03 21.50 -6.72
CA ASP A 233 3.33 22.58 -5.78
C ASP A 233 4.66 22.39 -5.04
N ASP A 234 5.35 21.25 -5.23
CA ASP A 234 6.71 21.00 -4.75
C ASP A 234 7.48 20.03 -5.66
N ASP A 235 8.67 19.61 -5.23
CA ASP A 235 9.59 18.73 -5.98
C ASP A 235 9.21 17.24 -5.94
N TRP A 236 8.11 16.85 -5.29
CA TRP A 236 7.72 15.44 -5.19
C TRP A 236 7.56 14.75 -6.55
N PRO A 237 6.87 15.32 -7.56
CA PRO A 237 6.77 14.68 -8.88
C PRO A 237 8.14 14.37 -9.51
N GLU A 238 9.09 15.30 -9.40
CA GLU A 238 10.46 15.11 -9.90
C GLU A 238 11.19 14.02 -9.10
N ARG A 239 11.11 14.05 -7.77
CA ARG A 239 11.73 13.03 -6.92
C ARG A 239 11.09 11.66 -7.11
N PHE A 240 9.81 11.59 -7.43
CA PHE A 240 9.10 10.35 -7.72
C PHE A 240 9.72 9.59 -8.90
N GLU A 241 10.10 10.32 -9.95
CA GLU A 241 10.76 9.78 -11.15
C GLU A 241 12.18 9.26 -10.88
N SER A 242 12.78 9.60 -9.73
CA SER A 242 14.10 9.07 -9.35
C SER A 242 14.05 7.62 -8.86
N PHE A 243 12.89 7.17 -8.35
CA PHE A 243 12.71 5.82 -7.81
C PHE A 243 11.72 4.94 -8.59
N LEU A 244 10.90 5.53 -9.46
CA LEU A 244 10.03 4.80 -10.39
C LEU A 244 10.25 5.27 -11.83
N GLU A 245 10.21 4.33 -12.77
CA GLU A 245 10.32 4.63 -14.21
C GLU A 245 9.13 5.50 -14.66
N PRO A 246 9.37 6.61 -15.39
CA PRO A 246 8.28 7.43 -15.93
C PRO A 246 7.57 6.78 -17.12
N TRP A 247 6.24 6.74 -17.08
CA TRP A 247 5.35 6.24 -18.14
C TRP A 247 4.29 7.30 -18.50
N PRO A 248 4.68 8.44 -19.12
CA PRO A 248 3.78 9.59 -19.30
C PRO A 248 2.59 9.30 -20.22
N ALA A 249 2.75 8.43 -21.23
CA ALA A 249 1.66 8.08 -22.14
C ALA A 249 0.56 7.28 -21.43
N GLU A 250 0.97 6.27 -20.65
CA GLU A 250 0.09 5.44 -19.85
C GLU A 250 -0.52 6.24 -18.70
N ALA A 251 0.25 7.12 -18.07
CA ALA A 251 -0.22 8.05 -17.05
C ALA A 251 -1.30 9.00 -17.57
N ALA A 252 -1.14 9.56 -18.78
CA ALA A 252 -2.15 10.41 -19.40
C ALA A 252 -3.46 9.66 -19.63
N LEU A 253 -3.38 8.40 -20.06
CA LEU A 253 -4.54 7.55 -20.29
C LEU A 253 -5.23 7.14 -18.98
N VAL A 254 -4.47 6.73 -17.97
CA VAL A 254 -4.99 6.40 -16.63
C VAL A 254 -5.62 7.64 -16.00
N ARG A 255 -5.03 8.83 -16.14
CA ARG A 255 -5.62 10.09 -15.67
C ARG A 255 -6.95 10.40 -16.32
N MET A 256 -7.04 10.25 -17.65
CA MET A 256 -8.29 10.46 -18.38
C MET A 256 -9.40 9.54 -17.87
N PHE A 257 -9.05 8.30 -17.55
CA PHE A 257 -9.97 7.30 -17.01
C PHE A 257 -10.35 7.57 -15.54
N TYR A 258 -9.36 7.90 -14.69
CA TYR A 258 -9.55 8.19 -13.27
C TYR A 258 -10.52 9.38 -13.08
N GLN A 259 -10.35 10.43 -13.89
CA GLN A 259 -11.20 11.61 -13.83
C GLN A 259 -12.69 11.29 -14.09
N GLU A 260 -13.01 10.31 -14.92
CA GLU A 260 -14.40 9.95 -15.24
C GLU A 260 -15.10 9.11 -14.17
N ILE A 261 -14.32 8.39 -13.37
CA ILE A 261 -14.88 7.55 -12.30
C ILE A 261 -15.12 8.37 -11.04
N PHE A 262 -14.21 9.29 -10.74
CA PHE A 262 -14.15 9.98 -9.46
C PHE A 262 -14.64 11.44 -9.52
N PHE A 263 -14.88 12.01 -10.71
CA PHE A 263 -15.39 13.38 -10.90
C PHE A 263 -16.47 13.43 -11.98
#